data_AF-A0A6G3ZFX6-F1
#
_entry.id   AF-A0A6G3ZFX6-F1
#
_cell.length_a   1.000
_cell.length_b   1.000
_cell.length_c   1.000
_cell.angle_alpha   90.00
_cell.angle_beta   90.00
_cell.angle_gamma   90.00
#
_symmetry.space_group_name_H-M   'P 1'
#
loop_
_entity.id
_entity.type
_entity.pdbx_description
1 polymer ?
#
loop_
_entity_poly.entity_id
_entity_poly.type
_entity_poly.pdbx_seq_one_letter_code
_entity_poly.pdbx_strand_id
1 'polypeptide(L)'
;MSDEPTRRDEGRTTAPVTALLLSVLILSGAVAPAFGLQPQDDSRPAADVVADGATQVSHSKGHPATLPSAEVTSLNETPADEAVRNASLPENATTKRVTLLTGQTVTVVETGNRTEYRVSADVRMQKVSTGNSTYVFPVGVDFGKFDRHLFDVEFLVQQNLTDAETDSIPIIVSEDGQGDYIVTGDTQTTDGMLDSVTGVEKQATLESIDAEAGRVSKADVGQAYADLKADDTIEKVTLDIKYRTDLAATDDAVSASQARKDYGVSGNNAKIAVLDTGIENSHPAIDASSRRRTSPVKETTTTTPVTARTSRVSSPATTRVTPGWHRTRV
;
A
#
# COMPACT_ATOMS: atom_id res chain seq x y z
N MET A 1 53.72 33.99 -48.47
CA MET A 1 54.23 32.96 -49.40
C MET A 1 53.34 31.75 -49.16
N SER A 2 52.19 31.70 -49.83
CA SER A 2 51.99 31.00 -51.12
C SER A 2 52.17 29.50 -50.90
N ASP A 3 51.21 28.59 -51.10
CA ASP A 3 50.11 28.54 -52.05
C ASP A 3 48.97 27.64 -51.54
N GLU A 4 47.75 27.98 -51.96
CA GLU A 4 46.60 27.09 -52.08
C GLU A 4 46.71 26.30 -53.41
N PRO A 5 45.99 25.18 -53.59
CA PRO A 5 44.84 25.32 -54.50
C PRO A 5 43.59 24.48 -54.16
N THR A 6 42.46 25.18 -54.16
CA THR A 6 41.10 24.86 -54.67
C THR A 6 40.80 23.57 -55.46
N ARG A 7 39.56 23.08 -55.23
CA ARG A 7 38.50 22.51 -56.14
C ARG A 7 37.94 21.18 -55.60
N ARG A 8 36.64 20.83 -55.61
CA ARG A 8 35.34 21.26 -56.20
C ARG A 8 34.27 20.53 -55.34
N ASP A 9 33.28 21.16 -54.74
CA ASP A 9 31.90 21.43 -55.24
C ASP A 9 31.27 20.33 -56.12
N GLU A 10 30.27 19.60 -55.57
CA GLU A 10 29.01 19.25 -56.25
C GLU A 10 27.90 19.02 -55.19
N GLY A 11 26.86 19.85 -55.26
CA GLY A 11 25.66 19.74 -54.44
C GLY A 11 24.65 18.70 -54.97
N ARG A 12 23.72 18.30 -54.10
CA ARG A 12 22.40 17.85 -54.53
C ARG A 12 21.35 18.08 -53.45
N THR A 13 20.44 18.99 -53.75
CA THR A 13 19.23 19.34 -53.01
C THR A 13 18.01 18.63 -53.63
N THR A 14 16.94 18.51 -52.84
CA THR A 14 15.55 18.11 -53.19
C THR A 14 15.31 16.58 -53.30
N ALA A 15 14.24 15.98 -52.76
CA ALA A 15 12.87 16.47 -52.56
C ALA A 15 12.12 15.79 -51.39
N PRO A 16 11.02 16.39 -50.85
CA PRO A 16 10.09 15.75 -49.93
C PRO A 16 9.09 14.85 -50.69
N VAL A 17 8.85 13.64 -50.18
CA VAL A 17 7.79 12.75 -50.70
C VAL A 17 6.48 13.07 -49.97
N THR A 18 5.58 13.69 -50.72
CA THR A 18 4.15 13.81 -50.43
C THR A 18 3.43 12.61 -51.06
N ALA A 19 2.69 11.82 -50.29
CA ALA A 19 1.73 10.83 -50.78
C ALA A 19 0.54 10.83 -49.81
N LEU A 20 -0.49 11.63 -50.09
CA LEU A 20 -1.72 11.30 -50.81
C LEU A 20 -2.64 10.33 -50.04
N LEU A 21 -3.73 10.92 -49.54
CA LEU A 21 -4.99 10.32 -49.11
C LEU A 21 -5.50 9.24 -50.07
N LEU A 22 -5.96 8.12 -49.51
CA LEU A 22 -7.00 7.30 -50.13
C LEU A 22 -8.05 6.93 -49.08
N SER A 23 -9.18 7.63 -49.16
CA SER A 23 -10.42 7.31 -48.46
C SER A 23 -11.09 6.12 -49.13
N VAL A 24 -11.44 5.08 -48.38
CA VAL A 24 -12.36 4.03 -48.83
C VAL A 24 -13.56 4.01 -47.90
N LEU A 25 -14.69 4.41 -48.48
CA LEU A 25 -16.03 4.41 -47.94
C LEU A 25 -16.68 3.08 -48.33
N ILE A 26 -17.01 2.23 -47.37
CA ILE A 26 -17.88 1.05 -47.61
C ILE A 26 -19.17 1.25 -46.82
N LEU A 27 -20.17 1.74 -47.54
CA LEU A 27 -21.59 1.61 -47.21
C LEU A 27 -22.06 0.26 -47.77
N SER A 28 -22.51 -0.64 -46.91
CA SER A 28 -23.33 -1.78 -47.29
C SER A 28 -24.46 -1.94 -46.27
N GLY A 29 -25.66 -1.58 -46.70
CA GLY A 29 -26.90 -1.80 -45.96
C GLY A 29 -27.61 -3.09 -46.36
N ALA A 30 -28.37 -3.59 -45.40
CA ALA A 30 -29.53 -4.50 -45.46
C ALA A 30 -29.37 -5.89 -46.10
N VAL A 31 -29.75 -6.94 -45.37
CA VAL A 31 -31.03 -7.67 -45.52
C VAL A 31 -31.13 -8.70 -44.39
N ALA A 32 -32.21 -8.63 -43.61
CA ALA A 32 -32.65 -9.70 -42.72
C ALA A 32 -33.39 -10.77 -43.53
N PRO A 33 -33.26 -12.05 -43.17
CA PRO A 33 -34.44 -12.89 -43.08
C PRO A 33 -34.58 -13.55 -41.71
N ALA A 34 -35.77 -13.36 -41.14
CA ALA A 34 -36.30 -14.17 -40.06
C ALA A 34 -36.61 -15.58 -40.59
N PHE A 35 -36.07 -16.61 -39.94
CA PHE A 35 -36.67 -17.94 -39.89
C PHE A 35 -36.40 -18.54 -38.51
N GLY A 36 -37.47 -18.75 -37.77
CA GLY A 36 -37.44 -19.43 -36.49
C GLY A 36 -37.32 -20.94 -36.67
N LEU A 37 -36.48 -21.55 -35.83
CA LEU A 37 -36.64 -22.91 -35.34
C LEU A 37 -36.17 -22.93 -33.88
N GLN A 38 -37.07 -23.39 -33.02
CA GLN A 38 -36.90 -23.74 -31.61
C GLN A 38 -37.19 -25.26 -31.54
N PRO A 39 -36.85 -26.01 -30.48
CA PRO A 39 -35.83 -25.89 -29.43
C PRO A 39 -34.83 -27.08 -29.46
N GLN A 40 -33.65 -26.95 -28.87
CA GLN A 40 -33.02 -28.09 -28.19
C GLN A 40 -32.56 -27.68 -26.80
N ASP A 41 -33.21 -28.36 -25.85
CA ASP A 41 -32.88 -28.56 -24.47
C ASP A 41 -31.50 -29.25 -24.39
N ASP A 42 -30.55 -28.63 -23.71
CA ASP A 42 -29.44 -29.36 -23.08
C ASP A 42 -28.96 -28.56 -21.88
N SER A 43 -29.26 -29.15 -20.73
CA SER A 43 -28.89 -28.71 -19.39
C SER A 43 -27.36 -28.55 -19.28
N ARG A 44 -26.91 -27.33 -18.98
CA ARG A 44 -25.59 -27.08 -18.39
C ARG A 44 -25.77 -26.20 -17.15
N PRO A 45 -25.28 -26.63 -15.97
CA PRO A 45 -25.35 -25.82 -14.78
C PRO A 45 -24.47 -24.59 -14.95
N ALA A 46 -25.02 -23.43 -14.59
CA ALA A 46 -24.27 -22.20 -14.39
C ALA A 46 -23.19 -22.48 -13.34
N ALA A 47 -21.93 -22.41 -13.77
CA ALA A 47 -20.83 -22.28 -12.83
C ALA A 47 -20.97 -20.90 -12.19
N ASP A 48 -21.32 -20.89 -10.91
CA ASP A 48 -21.09 -19.77 -10.01
C ASP A 48 -19.64 -19.32 -10.17
N VAL A 49 -19.47 -18.20 -10.88
CA VAL A 49 -18.25 -17.40 -10.74
C VAL A 49 -18.42 -16.66 -9.42
N VAL A 50 -18.01 -17.31 -8.34
CA VAL A 50 -17.69 -16.64 -7.08
C VAL A 50 -16.49 -15.76 -7.40
N ALA A 51 -16.77 -14.53 -7.80
CA ALA A 51 -15.82 -13.44 -7.76
C ALA A 51 -15.54 -13.18 -6.28
N ASP A 52 -14.55 -13.89 -5.74
CA ASP A 52 -14.04 -13.63 -4.41
C ASP A 52 -13.43 -12.23 -4.44
N GLY A 53 -14.10 -11.32 -3.76
CA GLY A 53 -13.78 -9.91 -3.71
C GLY A 53 -12.48 -9.72 -2.98
N ALA A 54 -11.38 -9.63 -3.73
CA ALA A 54 -10.25 -8.81 -3.33
C ALA A 54 -10.79 -7.38 -3.21
N THR A 55 -11.33 -7.07 -2.04
CA THR A 55 -11.74 -5.73 -1.65
C THR A 55 -10.44 -4.94 -1.59
N GLN A 56 -10.08 -4.34 -2.71
CA GLN A 56 -9.13 -3.24 -2.70
C GLN A 56 -9.74 -2.20 -1.78
N VAL A 57 -9.19 -2.12 -0.56
CA VAL A 57 -9.44 -1.01 0.35
C VAL A 57 -8.91 0.20 -0.40
N SER A 58 -9.79 0.85 -1.15
CA SER A 58 -9.49 2.12 -1.81
C SER A 58 -8.94 3.03 -0.73
N HIS A 59 -7.68 3.44 -0.90
CA HIS A 59 -7.04 4.47 -0.09
C HIS A 59 -8.03 5.60 0.08
N SER A 60 -8.38 5.80 1.33
CA SER A 60 -9.76 6.10 1.62
C SER A 60 -9.93 7.59 1.76
N LYS A 61 -9.84 8.25 0.61
CA LYS A 61 -10.03 9.68 0.41
C LYS A 61 -11.43 10.05 0.88
N GLY A 62 -11.57 10.48 2.14
CA GLY A 62 -12.89 10.80 2.66
C GLY A 62 -12.92 11.06 4.15
N HIS A 63 -13.70 12.07 4.52
CA HIS A 63 -14.04 12.38 5.90
C HIS A 63 -14.69 11.14 6.57
N PRO A 64 -14.32 10.75 7.81
CA PRO A 64 -14.82 9.53 8.45
C PRO A 64 -16.35 9.40 8.48
N ALA A 65 -17.06 10.53 8.60
CA ALA A 65 -18.52 10.59 8.58
C ALA A 65 -19.17 10.10 7.26
N THR A 66 -18.42 9.96 6.17
CA THR A 66 -18.95 9.41 4.90
C THR A 66 -18.84 7.89 4.82
N LEU A 67 -18.30 7.25 5.85
CA LEU A 67 -18.17 5.79 5.91
C LEU A 67 -19.54 5.12 6.13
N PRO A 68 -19.70 3.88 5.61
CA PRO A 68 -20.91 3.11 5.88
C PRO A 68 -21.07 2.89 7.38
N SER A 69 -22.32 3.04 7.85
CA SER A 69 -22.67 2.88 9.28
C SER A 69 -21.96 3.85 10.22
N ALA A 70 -21.48 5.00 9.71
CA ALA A 70 -20.87 6.02 10.53
C ALA A 70 -21.89 6.67 11.50
N GLU A 71 -21.61 6.57 12.80
CA GLU A 71 -22.32 7.28 13.85
C GLU A 71 -21.47 8.47 14.32
N VAL A 72 -21.98 9.69 14.13
CA VAL A 72 -21.27 10.93 14.49
C VAL A 72 -21.76 11.44 15.85
N THR A 73 -20.82 11.65 16.77
CA THR A 73 -21.07 12.21 18.10
C THR A 73 -20.14 13.39 18.34
N SER A 74 -20.66 14.51 18.86
CA SER A 74 -19.81 15.58 19.37
C SER A 74 -19.30 15.20 20.76
N LEU A 75 -18.00 15.30 20.99
CA LEU A 75 -17.41 15.11 22.32
C LEU A 75 -17.29 16.50 22.96
N ASN A 76 -17.97 16.70 24.09
CA ASN A 76 -17.91 17.97 24.81
C ASN A 76 -16.49 18.20 25.37
N GLU A 77 -16.05 19.45 25.31
CA GLU A 77 -14.82 19.94 25.92
C GLU A 77 -14.81 19.59 27.41
N THR A 78 -13.91 18.70 27.81
CA THR A 78 -13.59 18.48 29.22
C THR A 78 -12.24 19.13 29.47
N PRO A 79 -12.13 20.15 30.35
CA PRO A 79 -10.88 20.85 30.59
C PRO A 79 -9.76 19.88 30.97
N ALA A 80 -8.54 20.25 30.55
CA ALA A 80 -7.34 19.44 30.57
C ALA A 80 -7.04 18.74 31.91
N ASP A 81 -6.70 17.46 31.76
CA ASP A 81 -5.88 16.60 32.62
C ASP A 81 -6.40 16.26 34.04
N GLU A 82 -7.02 17.16 34.80
CA GLU A 82 -7.44 16.88 36.18
C GLU A 82 -8.81 16.18 36.27
N ALA A 83 -9.81 16.62 35.51
CA ALA A 83 -11.17 16.07 35.59
C ALA A 83 -11.29 14.65 35.00
N VAL A 84 -10.48 14.33 33.97
CA VAL A 84 -10.45 13.00 33.34
C VAL A 84 -9.68 11.99 34.20
N ARG A 85 -8.62 12.43 34.90
CA ARG A 85 -7.89 11.62 35.89
C ARG A 85 -8.73 11.35 37.14
N ASN A 86 -9.54 12.32 37.57
CA ASN A 86 -10.33 12.25 38.80
C ASN A 86 -11.73 11.64 38.62
N ALA A 87 -12.18 11.40 37.39
CA ALA A 87 -13.39 10.61 37.14
C ALA A 87 -13.07 9.14 37.47
N SER A 88 -13.54 8.69 38.64
CA SER A 88 -13.34 7.33 39.17
C SER A 88 -13.49 6.28 38.08
N LEU A 89 -12.36 5.66 37.73
CA LEU A 89 -12.34 4.54 36.79
C LEU A 89 -12.96 3.32 37.49
N PRO A 90 -13.72 2.48 36.78
CA PRO A 90 -14.15 1.19 37.30
C PRO A 90 -12.93 0.36 37.73
N GLU A 91 -13.03 -0.39 38.84
CA GLU A 91 -11.90 -1.20 39.36
C GLU A 91 -11.36 -2.23 38.33
N ASN A 92 -12.19 -2.64 37.37
CA ASN A 92 -11.83 -3.59 36.31
C ASN A 92 -11.58 -2.93 34.95
N ALA A 93 -11.28 -1.62 34.93
CA ALA A 93 -11.05 -0.90 33.69
C ALA A 93 -9.60 -1.01 33.21
N THR A 94 -9.41 -1.34 31.94
CA THR A 94 -8.11 -1.18 31.25
C THR A 94 -8.09 0.18 30.58
N THR A 95 -6.97 0.91 30.68
CA THR A 95 -6.82 2.22 30.05
C THR A 95 -5.65 2.26 29.10
N LYS A 96 -5.85 2.89 27.94
CA LYS A 96 -4.81 3.18 26.94
C LYS A 96 -4.89 4.66 26.56
N ARG A 97 -3.75 5.33 26.46
CA ARG A 97 -3.69 6.75 26.07
C ARG A 97 -3.09 6.87 24.68
N VAL A 98 -3.76 7.58 23.81
CA VAL A 98 -3.33 7.82 22.43
C VAL A 98 -3.29 9.31 22.18
N THR A 99 -2.09 9.85 21.99
CA THR A 99 -1.90 11.21 21.50
C THR A 99 -2.07 11.23 19.98
N LEU A 100 -3.00 12.06 19.51
CA LEU A 100 -3.33 12.23 18.09
C LEU A 100 -2.35 13.21 17.43
N LEU A 101 -2.25 13.16 16.09
CA LEU A 101 -1.42 14.10 15.33
C LEU A 101 -1.79 15.57 15.61
N THR A 102 -3.06 15.87 15.88
CA THR A 102 -3.51 17.23 16.21
C THR A 102 -3.14 17.71 17.62
N GLY A 103 -2.50 16.88 18.44
CA GLY A 103 -2.04 17.21 19.80
C GLY A 103 -2.97 16.84 20.95
N GLN A 104 -4.23 16.48 20.67
CA GLN A 104 -5.15 16.05 21.72
C GLN A 104 -4.86 14.60 22.12
N THR A 105 -5.03 14.28 23.41
CA THR A 105 -4.90 12.90 23.90
C THR A 105 -6.27 12.28 24.14
N VAL A 106 -6.47 11.08 23.60
CA VAL A 106 -7.64 10.24 23.83
C VAL A 106 -7.26 9.15 24.83
N THR A 107 -8.01 9.04 25.92
CA THR A 107 -7.95 7.91 26.85
C THR A 107 -9.06 6.94 26.52
N VAL A 108 -8.68 5.76 26.03
CA VAL A 108 -9.58 4.62 25.81
C VAL A 108 -9.74 3.90 27.14
N VAL A 109 -10.97 3.76 27.61
CA VAL A 109 -11.33 3.08 28.85
C VAL A 109 -12.18 1.86 28.48
N GLU A 110 -11.64 0.66 28.66
CA GLU A 110 -12.31 -0.60 28.40
C GLU A 110 -12.81 -1.18 29.72
N THR A 111 -14.10 -1.52 29.82
CA THR A 111 -14.71 -2.14 31.02
C THR A 111 -15.68 -3.23 30.59
N GLY A 112 -15.26 -4.49 30.73
CA GLY A 112 -16.03 -5.63 30.20
C GLY A 112 -16.26 -5.49 28.70
N ASN A 113 -17.53 -5.40 28.28
CA ASN A 113 -17.91 -5.25 26.87
C ASN A 113 -18.16 -3.80 26.43
N ARG A 114 -17.73 -2.81 27.23
CA ARG A 114 -17.95 -1.39 26.96
C ARG A 114 -16.62 -0.67 26.78
N THR A 115 -16.51 0.11 25.71
CA THR A 115 -15.39 1.01 25.46
C THR A 115 -15.88 2.45 25.54
N GLU A 116 -15.22 3.26 26.36
CA GLU A 116 -15.45 4.71 26.48
C GLU A 116 -14.21 5.46 25.99
N TYR A 117 -14.42 6.57 25.28
CA TYR A 117 -13.37 7.44 24.77
C TYR A 117 -13.45 8.78 25.50
N ARG A 118 -12.46 9.07 26.35
CA ARG A 118 -12.34 10.35 27.07
C ARG A 118 -11.28 11.19 26.40
N VAL A 119 -11.58 12.44 26.07
CA VAL A 119 -10.66 13.30 25.33
C VAL A 119 -10.23 14.48 26.18
N SER A 120 -8.93 14.71 26.24
CA SER A 120 -8.35 15.94 26.81
C SER A 120 -8.08 16.90 25.66
N ALA A 121 -8.95 17.91 25.51
CA ALA A 121 -8.89 18.89 24.43
C ALA A 121 -9.41 20.25 24.90
N ASP A 122 -8.84 21.31 24.34
CA ASP A 122 -9.24 22.72 24.46
C ASP A 122 -10.08 23.20 23.26
N VAL A 123 -10.36 22.30 22.32
CA VAL A 123 -11.12 22.56 21.10
C VAL A 123 -12.27 21.56 20.99
N ARG A 124 -13.30 21.93 20.23
CA ARG A 124 -14.43 21.04 19.93
C ARG A 124 -13.97 19.81 19.15
N MET A 125 -14.28 18.64 19.70
CA MET A 125 -13.93 17.34 19.13
C MET A 125 -15.15 16.63 18.54
N GLN A 126 -14.92 15.87 17.48
CA GLN A 126 -15.87 14.93 16.89
C GLN A 126 -15.38 13.51 17.08
N LYS A 127 -16.32 12.61 17.36
CA LYS A 127 -16.14 11.17 17.30
C LYS A 127 -17.00 10.62 16.18
N VAL A 128 -16.41 9.78 15.35
CA VAL A 128 -17.14 8.97 14.37
C VAL A 128 -16.86 7.52 14.66
N SER A 129 -17.89 6.76 15.03
CA SER A 129 -17.79 5.32 15.24
C SER A 129 -18.37 4.58 14.05
N THR A 130 -17.70 3.51 13.65
CA THR A 130 -18.14 2.55 12.63
C THR A 130 -18.16 1.15 13.26
N GLY A 131 -18.47 0.12 12.49
CA GLY A 131 -18.52 -1.25 13.02
C GLY A 131 -17.17 -1.78 13.56
N ASN A 132 -16.05 -1.21 13.13
CA ASN A 132 -14.70 -1.73 13.41
C ASN A 132 -13.64 -0.63 13.61
N SER A 133 -14.04 0.64 13.71
CA SER A 133 -13.12 1.76 13.84
C SER A 133 -13.80 2.92 14.57
N THR A 134 -13.04 3.60 15.42
CA THR A 134 -13.48 4.83 16.08
C THR A 134 -12.51 5.96 15.79
N TYR A 135 -12.97 6.94 15.03
CA TYR A 135 -12.22 8.13 14.67
C TYR A 135 -12.50 9.25 15.69
N VAL A 136 -11.46 9.92 16.16
CA VAL A 136 -11.56 11.09 17.05
C VAL A 136 -10.68 12.21 16.51
N PHE A 137 -11.26 13.39 16.28
CA PHE A 137 -10.54 14.51 15.68
C PHE A 137 -11.18 15.86 16.01
N PRO A 138 -10.42 16.98 15.99
CA PRO A 138 -10.99 18.32 16.10
C PRO A 138 -11.89 18.65 14.92
N VAL A 139 -12.87 19.52 15.13
CA VAL A 139 -13.62 20.11 14.01
C VAL A 139 -12.67 20.88 13.08
N GLY A 140 -12.83 20.72 11.77
CA GLY A 140 -12.04 21.45 10.77
C GLY A 140 -10.71 20.81 10.36
N VAL A 141 -10.48 19.54 10.69
CA VAL A 141 -9.41 18.74 10.06
C VAL A 141 -9.68 18.62 8.56
N ASP A 142 -8.67 18.91 7.74
CA ASP A 142 -8.70 18.69 6.30
C ASP A 142 -8.34 17.22 5.99
N PHE A 143 -9.34 16.39 5.71
CA PHE A 143 -9.14 14.99 5.34
C PHE A 143 -8.68 14.80 3.87
N GLY A 144 -8.67 15.88 3.08
CA GLY A 144 -8.00 15.89 1.78
C GLY A 144 -6.49 15.78 1.97
N LYS A 145 -5.94 16.57 2.89
CA LYS A 145 -4.52 16.58 3.26
C LYS A 145 -4.12 15.52 4.27
N PHE A 146 -4.83 15.38 5.38
CA PHE A 146 -4.50 14.40 6.43
C PHE A 146 -5.31 13.11 6.27
N ASP A 147 -4.63 11.97 6.21
CA ASP A 147 -5.31 10.68 6.15
C ASP A 147 -6.08 10.38 7.44
N ARG A 148 -7.27 9.78 7.30
CA ARG A 148 -8.13 9.49 8.46
C ARG A 148 -7.56 8.47 9.43
N HIS A 149 -6.64 7.60 9.00
CA HIS A 149 -5.99 6.63 9.88
C HIS A 149 -5.12 7.31 10.94
N LEU A 150 -4.70 8.57 10.73
CA LEU A 150 -4.03 9.39 11.74
C LEU A 150 -4.96 9.74 12.92
N PHE A 151 -6.27 9.52 12.77
CA PHE A 151 -7.31 9.85 13.75
C PHE A 151 -8.12 8.62 14.20
N ASP A 152 -7.78 7.43 13.72
CA ASP A 152 -8.45 6.17 14.06
C ASP A 152 -7.84 5.58 15.34
N VAL A 153 -8.51 5.80 16.47
CA VAL A 153 -7.97 5.44 17.78
C VAL A 153 -7.80 3.93 17.92
N GLU A 154 -8.74 3.16 17.38
CA GLU A 154 -8.67 1.69 17.42
C GLU A 154 -7.51 1.19 16.57
N PHE A 155 -7.34 1.74 15.38
CA PHE A 155 -6.22 1.39 14.51
C PHE A 155 -4.86 1.80 15.09
N LEU A 156 -4.74 2.99 15.68
CA LEU A 156 -3.51 3.44 16.33
C LEU A 156 -3.12 2.52 17.50
N VAL A 157 -4.08 2.04 18.28
CA VAL A 157 -3.85 1.02 19.31
C VAL A 157 -3.35 -0.29 18.69
N GLN A 158 -3.97 -0.77 17.61
CA GLN A 158 -3.54 -1.99 16.89
C GLN A 158 -2.11 -1.86 16.32
N GLN A 159 -1.72 -0.67 15.90
CA GLN A 159 -0.39 -0.35 15.39
C GLN A 159 0.68 -0.19 16.50
N ASN A 160 0.29 -0.33 17.77
CA ASN A 160 1.11 -0.08 18.96
C ASN A 160 1.66 1.36 18.97
N LEU A 161 0.77 2.33 18.74
CA LEU A 161 1.08 3.76 18.72
C LEU A 161 0.50 4.50 19.95
N THR A 162 0.17 3.80 21.03
CA THR A 162 -0.26 4.46 22.27
C THR A 162 0.95 5.10 22.97
N ASP A 163 0.69 5.99 23.92
CA ASP A 163 1.71 6.76 24.64
C ASP A 163 2.60 5.88 25.52
N ALA A 164 2.17 4.65 25.81
CA ALA A 164 2.96 3.67 26.55
C ALA A 164 3.96 2.91 25.66
N GLU A 165 3.68 2.70 24.37
CA GLU A 165 4.56 1.93 23.49
C GLU A 165 5.50 2.80 22.64
N THR A 166 5.14 4.06 22.38
CA THR A 166 5.98 4.96 21.58
C THR A 166 5.75 6.43 21.90
N ASP A 167 6.83 7.20 21.81
CA ASP A 167 6.89 8.65 21.95
C ASP A 167 6.68 9.40 20.64
N SER A 168 6.42 8.71 19.53
CA SER A 168 6.39 9.31 18.20
C SER A 168 5.34 8.69 17.27
N ILE A 169 4.82 9.49 16.34
CA ILE A 169 3.86 9.09 15.31
C ILE A 169 4.59 9.01 13.97
N PRO A 170 4.69 7.84 13.33
CA PRO A 170 5.38 7.72 12.06
C PRO A 170 4.45 8.16 10.92
N ILE A 171 4.94 9.03 10.03
CA ILE A 171 4.16 9.63 8.95
C ILE A 171 4.91 9.52 7.62
N ILE A 172 4.16 9.59 6.53
CA ILE A 172 4.67 9.80 5.17
C ILE A 172 4.01 11.07 4.63
N VAL A 173 4.83 11.99 4.11
CA VAL A 173 4.38 13.23 3.46
C VAL A 173 4.70 13.18 1.96
N SER A 174 3.81 13.69 1.11
CA SER A 174 4.04 13.74 -0.34
C SER A 174 3.53 15.04 -0.97
N GLU A 175 4.16 15.42 -2.07
CA GLU A 175 3.80 16.55 -2.93
C GLU A 175 2.64 16.22 -3.87
N ASP A 176 2.44 14.95 -4.23
CA ASP A 176 1.34 14.55 -5.13
C ASP A 176 0.15 13.98 -4.35
N GLY A 177 -1.00 14.67 -4.41
CA GLY A 177 -2.32 14.21 -3.98
C GLY A 177 -2.89 13.09 -4.86
N GLN A 178 -2.17 12.72 -5.93
CA GLN A 178 -2.45 11.53 -6.73
C GLN A 178 -1.78 10.32 -6.08
N GLY A 179 -2.50 9.68 -5.16
CA GLY A 179 -2.24 8.28 -4.76
C GLY A 179 -2.36 7.24 -5.90
N ASP A 180 -2.23 7.66 -7.15
CA ASP A 180 -2.01 6.80 -8.30
C ASP A 180 -0.50 6.79 -8.54
N TYR A 181 0.13 5.65 -8.27
CA TYR A 181 1.55 5.35 -8.43
C TYR A 181 2.04 5.48 -9.89
N ILE A 182 1.90 6.65 -10.49
CA ILE A 182 2.42 6.96 -11.81
C ILE A 182 3.70 7.75 -11.61
N VAL A 183 4.81 7.03 -11.75
CA VAL A 183 6.15 7.60 -11.89
C VAL A 183 6.15 8.46 -13.16
N THR A 184 5.86 9.75 -13.05
CA THR A 184 6.21 10.72 -14.08
C THR A 184 7.69 11.02 -13.88
N GLY A 185 8.52 10.63 -14.84
CA GLY A 185 9.98 10.74 -14.75
C GLY A 185 10.55 12.16 -14.77
N ASP A 186 9.83 13.14 -14.22
CA ASP A 186 10.33 14.48 -13.93
C ASP A 186 10.61 14.54 -12.43
N THR A 187 11.86 14.24 -12.07
CA THR A 187 12.37 14.35 -10.69
C THR A 187 12.39 15.82 -10.28
N GLN A 188 11.25 16.35 -9.81
CA GLN A 188 11.32 17.37 -8.78
C GLN A 188 11.85 16.69 -7.52
N THR A 189 12.90 17.25 -6.95
CA THR A 189 13.52 16.70 -5.74
C THR A 189 12.54 16.88 -4.60
N THR A 190 11.87 15.81 -4.19
CA THR A 190 11.00 15.69 -3.02
C THR A 190 11.78 15.76 -1.71
N ASP A 191 12.93 16.44 -1.72
CA ASP A 191 13.92 16.47 -0.65
C ASP A 191 13.71 17.75 0.17
N GLY A 192 13.48 17.57 1.47
CA GLY A 192 13.37 18.65 2.45
C GLY A 192 11.95 19.03 2.85
N MET A 193 10.91 18.28 2.47
CA MET A 193 9.53 18.53 2.92
C MET A 193 9.41 18.54 4.45
N LEU A 194 10.18 17.68 5.12
CA LEU A 194 10.17 17.57 6.58
C LEU A 194 11.19 18.49 7.28
N ASP A 195 12.05 19.19 6.55
CA ASP A 195 13.13 20.00 7.14
C ASP A 195 12.59 21.23 7.89
N SER A 196 11.42 21.74 7.47
CA SER A 196 10.74 22.88 8.07
C SER A 196 9.80 22.48 9.23
N VAL A 197 9.54 21.18 9.42
CA VAL A 197 8.50 20.69 10.34
C VAL A 197 9.10 20.47 11.73
N THR A 198 8.65 21.25 12.71
CA THR A 198 9.13 21.17 14.08
C THR A 198 8.84 19.80 14.70
N GLY A 199 9.84 19.23 15.38
CA GLY A 199 9.67 17.98 16.14
C GLY A 199 9.54 16.73 15.26
N VAL A 200 9.92 16.82 13.98
CA VAL A 200 9.95 15.67 13.07
C VAL A 200 11.39 15.22 12.82
N GLU A 201 11.62 13.92 12.97
CA GLU A 201 12.85 13.26 12.55
C GLU A 201 12.63 12.56 11.21
N LYS A 202 13.21 13.10 10.13
CA LYS A 202 13.21 12.46 8.81
C LYS A 202 13.94 11.11 8.87
N GLN A 203 13.27 10.06 8.37
CA GLN A 203 13.79 8.69 8.35
C GLN A 203 14.30 8.28 6.97
N ALA A 204 13.55 8.61 5.92
CA ALA A 204 13.88 8.21 4.56
C ALA A 204 13.19 9.10 3.53
N THR A 205 13.84 9.26 2.37
CA THR A 205 13.19 9.72 1.14
C THR A 205 12.71 8.49 0.37
N LEU A 206 11.46 8.53 -0.09
CA LEU A 206 10.77 7.45 -0.79
C LEU A 206 10.63 7.81 -2.27
N GLU A 207 11.74 7.76 -3.01
CA GLU A 207 11.83 8.20 -4.41
C GLU A 207 10.82 7.54 -5.36
N SER A 208 10.34 6.34 -5.06
CA SER A 208 9.37 5.64 -5.91
C SER A 208 7.96 6.26 -5.89
N ILE A 209 7.69 7.11 -4.91
CA ILE A 209 6.38 7.72 -4.66
C ILE A 209 6.49 9.21 -4.30
N ASP A 210 7.64 9.84 -4.59
CA ASP A 210 7.83 11.28 -4.42
C ASP A 210 7.41 11.78 -3.01
N ALA A 211 7.93 11.10 -1.98
CA ALA A 211 7.53 11.28 -0.59
C ALA A 211 8.70 11.24 0.39
N GLU A 212 8.47 11.73 1.61
CA GLU A 212 9.38 11.59 2.74
C GLU A 212 8.69 10.88 3.91
N ALA A 213 9.40 9.93 4.53
CA ALA A 213 8.98 9.29 5.77
C ALA A 213 9.65 9.96 6.96
N GLY A 214 8.89 10.21 8.02
CA GLY A 214 9.38 10.84 9.24
C GLY A 214 8.70 10.33 10.50
N ARG A 215 9.25 10.69 11.65
CA ARG A 215 8.66 10.42 12.98
C ARG A 215 8.38 11.75 13.67
N VAL A 216 7.10 12.02 13.97
CA VAL A 216 6.69 13.19 14.73
C VAL A 216 6.77 12.88 16.22
N SER A 217 7.55 13.65 16.98
CA SER A 217 7.58 13.61 18.44
C SER A 217 6.20 13.94 19.02
N LYS A 218 5.67 13.09 19.91
CA LYS A 218 4.40 13.34 20.62
C LYS A 218 4.47 14.56 21.55
N ALA A 219 5.67 14.95 21.98
CA ALA A 219 5.87 16.16 22.77
C ALA A 219 5.68 17.44 21.94
N ASP A 220 5.93 17.37 20.63
CA ASP A 220 5.93 18.52 19.72
C ASP A 220 4.79 18.44 18.68
N VAL A 221 3.93 17.43 18.78
CA VAL A 221 2.99 17.04 17.73
C VAL A 221 1.99 18.15 17.37
N GLY A 222 1.63 19.00 18.33
CA GLY A 222 0.74 20.15 18.07
C GLY A 222 1.39 21.18 17.15
N GLN A 223 2.69 21.46 17.33
CA GLN A 223 3.44 22.35 16.46
C GLN A 223 3.71 21.69 15.11
N ALA A 224 4.11 20.41 15.11
CA ALA A 224 4.30 19.65 13.88
C ALA A 224 3.04 19.64 13.00
N TYR A 225 1.86 19.45 13.59
CA TYR A 225 0.58 19.53 12.87
C TYR A 225 0.31 20.93 12.30
N ALA A 226 0.63 21.98 13.05
CA ALA A 226 0.48 23.36 12.56
C ALA A 226 1.40 23.62 11.36
N ASP A 227 2.66 23.20 11.44
CA ASP A 227 3.66 23.33 10.36
C ASP A 227 3.22 22.54 9.12
N LEU A 228 2.88 21.25 9.28
CA LEU A 228 2.36 20.40 8.21
C LEU A 228 1.11 20.99 7.55
N LYS A 229 0.20 21.57 8.34
CA LYS A 229 -1.02 22.18 7.82
C LYS A 229 -0.73 23.46 7.03
N ALA A 230 0.23 24.26 7.48
CA ALA A 230 0.58 25.54 6.87
C ALA A 230 1.47 25.41 5.63
N ASP A 231 2.17 24.29 5.48
CA ASP A 231 3.05 24.06 4.33
C ASP A 231 2.25 23.62 3.10
N ASP A 232 2.07 24.53 2.14
CA ASP A 232 1.33 24.26 0.90
C ASP A 232 2.07 23.33 -0.08
N THR A 233 3.36 23.06 0.14
CA THR A 233 4.11 22.07 -0.67
C THR A 233 3.74 20.63 -0.29
N ILE A 234 3.27 20.43 0.94
CA ILE A 234 2.80 19.13 1.41
C ILE A 234 1.32 18.99 1.04
N GLU A 235 1.02 18.19 0.03
CA GLU A 235 -0.36 17.90 -0.38
C GLU A 235 -0.99 16.81 0.47
N LYS A 236 -0.21 15.81 0.90
CA LYS A 236 -0.72 14.67 1.67
C LYS A 236 0.15 14.33 2.86
N VAL A 237 -0.49 14.00 3.98
CA VAL A 237 0.10 13.42 5.17
C VAL A 237 -0.64 12.12 5.50
N THR A 238 0.08 11.00 5.53
CA THR A 238 -0.47 9.68 5.81
C THR A 238 0.26 9.04 7.00
N LEU A 239 -0.40 8.10 7.67
CA LEU A 239 0.26 7.27 8.69
C LEU A 239 1.19 6.28 7.99
N ASP A 240 2.43 6.13 8.47
CA ASP A 240 3.31 5.03 8.04
C ASP A 240 2.88 3.74 8.74
N ILE A 241 2.04 2.96 8.04
CA ILE A 241 1.36 1.79 8.60
C ILE A 241 2.30 0.58 8.63
N LYS A 242 2.32 -0.15 9.76
CA LYS A 242 3.03 -1.43 9.86
C LYS A 242 2.17 -2.54 9.27
N TYR A 243 2.72 -3.23 8.27
CA TYR A 243 2.14 -4.44 7.71
C TYR A 243 2.80 -5.70 8.29
N ARG A 244 2.05 -6.79 8.36
CA ARG A 244 2.55 -8.13 8.71
C ARG A 244 2.23 -9.08 7.57
N THR A 245 3.19 -9.94 7.24
CA THR A 245 2.95 -11.04 6.32
C THR A 245 2.05 -12.08 6.98
N ASP A 246 0.96 -12.44 6.31
CA ASP A 246 0.17 -13.61 6.64
C ASP A 246 0.51 -14.74 5.67
N LEU A 247 0.79 -15.93 6.20
CA LEU A 247 1.11 -17.10 5.40
C LEU A 247 -0.03 -18.11 5.55
N ALA A 248 -1.05 -17.98 4.71
CA ALA A 248 -2.01 -19.05 4.53
C ALA A 248 -1.32 -20.20 3.77
N ALA A 249 -1.38 -21.42 4.30
CA ALA A 249 -0.89 -22.60 3.59
C ALA A 249 -1.83 -22.90 2.41
N THR A 250 -1.42 -22.56 1.20
CA THR A 250 -2.14 -22.89 -0.04
C THR A 250 -1.29 -23.78 -0.93
N ASP A 251 -1.21 -25.07 -0.59
CA ASP A 251 -0.54 -26.07 -1.44
C ASP A 251 -1.47 -26.64 -2.54
N ASP A 252 -2.79 -26.63 -2.34
CA ASP A 252 -3.73 -27.39 -3.19
C ASP A 252 -4.51 -26.55 -4.24
N ALA A 253 -4.36 -25.23 -4.25
CA ALA A 253 -5.30 -24.35 -4.98
C ALA A 253 -4.93 -24.07 -6.46
N VAL A 254 -3.69 -24.34 -6.90
CA VAL A 254 -3.23 -23.86 -8.21
C VAL A 254 -2.95 -25.03 -9.15
N SER A 255 -3.89 -25.29 -10.07
CA SER A 255 -3.80 -26.32 -11.13
C SER A 255 -2.76 -26.00 -12.21
N ALA A 256 -1.60 -25.45 -11.84
CA ALA A 256 -0.55 -25.01 -12.75
C ALA A 256 -0.10 -26.13 -13.71
N SER A 257 -0.03 -27.37 -13.23
CA SER A 257 0.31 -28.53 -14.05
C SER A 257 -0.72 -28.83 -15.13
N GLN A 258 -2.00 -28.59 -14.88
CA GLN A 258 -3.06 -28.77 -15.88
C GLN A 258 -3.03 -27.64 -16.92
N ALA A 259 -2.83 -26.39 -16.47
CA ALA A 259 -2.73 -25.25 -17.38
C ALA A 259 -1.60 -25.39 -18.41
N ARG A 260 -0.41 -25.85 -17.98
CA ARG A 260 0.71 -26.12 -18.89
C ARG A 260 0.40 -27.22 -19.91
N LYS A 261 -0.35 -28.25 -19.51
CA LYS A 261 -0.71 -29.38 -20.39
C LYS A 261 -1.77 -28.99 -21.41
N ASP A 262 -2.83 -28.31 -20.99
CA ASP A 262 -3.99 -28.05 -21.82
C ASP A 262 -3.80 -26.82 -22.73
N TYR A 263 -3.04 -25.82 -22.27
CA TYR A 263 -2.90 -24.53 -22.94
C TYR A 263 -1.47 -24.21 -23.37
N GLY A 264 -0.50 -25.09 -23.10
CA GLY A 264 0.91 -24.89 -23.50
C GLY A 264 1.56 -23.64 -22.88
N VAL A 265 0.99 -23.09 -21.80
CA VAL A 265 1.47 -21.84 -21.19
C VAL A 265 2.77 -22.09 -20.42
N SER A 266 3.76 -21.21 -20.60
CA SER A 266 5.07 -21.33 -19.94
C SER A 266 5.40 -20.16 -19.00
N GLY A 267 4.71 -19.02 -19.14
CA GLY A 267 5.09 -17.78 -18.46
C GLY A 267 6.30 -17.07 -19.10
N ASN A 268 6.83 -17.58 -20.21
CA ASN A 268 7.91 -16.91 -20.94
C ASN A 268 7.45 -15.51 -21.38
N ASN A 269 8.33 -14.52 -21.23
CA ASN A 269 8.08 -13.09 -21.47
C ASN A 269 7.08 -12.41 -20.51
N ALA A 270 6.58 -13.12 -19.50
CA ALA A 270 5.87 -12.50 -18.38
C ALA A 270 6.85 -12.10 -17.28
N LYS A 271 6.62 -10.95 -16.65
CA LYS A 271 7.33 -10.51 -15.45
C LYS A 271 6.33 -10.39 -14.32
N ILE A 272 6.65 -11.01 -13.19
CA ILE A 272 5.85 -10.95 -11.97
C ILE A 272 6.68 -10.22 -10.92
N ALA A 273 6.14 -9.13 -10.38
CA ALA A 273 6.70 -8.49 -9.20
C ALA A 273 6.08 -9.15 -7.96
N VAL A 274 6.92 -9.69 -7.08
CA VAL A 274 6.50 -10.23 -5.79
C VAL A 274 7.04 -9.30 -4.72
N LEU A 275 6.13 -8.61 -4.01
CA LEU A 275 6.47 -7.77 -2.87
C LEU A 275 6.30 -8.58 -1.59
N ASP A 276 7.41 -9.12 -1.10
CA ASP A 276 7.46 -9.96 0.09
C ASP A 276 8.80 -9.72 0.81
N THR A 277 9.04 -10.47 1.88
CA THR A 277 10.30 -10.57 2.64
C THR A 277 11.52 -10.97 1.81
N GLY A 278 11.32 -11.35 0.55
CA GLY A 278 12.36 -11.67 -0.43
C GLY A 278 12.31 -13.14 -0.86
N ILE A 279 13.34 -13.55 -1.60
CA ILE A 279 13.44 -14.90 -2.14
C ILE A 279 14.82 -15.49 -1.87
N GLU A 280 14.86 -16.77 -1.49
CA GLU A 280 16.11 -17.51 -1.27
C GLU A 280 16.75 -17.90 -2.62
N ASN A 281 17.80 -17.18 -3.00
CA ASN A 281 18.40 -17.29 -4.34
C ASN A 281 19.12 -18.63 -4.58
N SER A 282 19.44 -19.39 -3.52
CA SER A 282 20.07 -20.70 -3.62
C SER A 282 19.08 -21.85 -3.78
N HIS A 283 17.76 -21.57 -3.77
CA HIS A 283 16.75 -22.62 -3.89
C HIS A 283 16.84 -23.31 -5.27
N PRO A 284 16.95 -24.64 -5.33
CA PRO A 284 17.24 -25.39 -6.57
C PRO A 284 16.13 -25.28 -7.64
N ALA A 285 14.94 -24.84 -7.25
CA ALA A 285 13.81 -24.60 -8.16
C ALA A 285 13.75 -23.18 -8.74
N ILE A 286 14.70 -22.30 -8.43
CA ILE A 286 14.75 -20.92 -8.92
C ILE A 286 15.96 -20.77 -9.84
N ASP A 287 15.71 -20.47 -11.10
CA ASP A 287 16.77 -20.26 -12.08
C ASP A 287 17.38 -18.84 -12.00
N ALA A 288 18.46 -18.62 -12.74
CA ALA A 288 19.16 -17.34 -12.78
C ALA A 288 18.38 -16.20 -13.47
N SER A 289 17.37 -16.50 -14.27
CA SER A 289 16.54 -15.50 -14.99
C SER A 289 15.51 -14.81 -14.08
N SER A 290 15.18 -15.44 -12.94
CA SER A 290 14.33 -14.91 -11.86
C SER A 290 14.96 -13.76 -11.04
N ARG A 291 16.18 -13.30 -11.36
CA ARG A 291 17.05 -12.54 -10.45
C ARG A 291 17.10 -11.04 -10.73
N ARG A 292 15.98 -10.34 -10.67
CA ARG A 292 16.01 -8.88 -10.48
C ARG A 292 15.45 -8.53 -9.11
N ARG A 293 16.34 -8.30 -8.16
CA ARG A 293 16.01 -7.83 -6.81
C ARG A 293 16.25 -6.33 -6.72
N THR A 294 15.29 -5.66 -6.12
CA THR A 294 15.41 -4.30 -5.61
C THR A 294 14.93 -4.38 -4.16
N SER A 295 15.81 -4.08 -3.22
CA SER A 295 15.43 -3.95 -1.81
C SER A 295 15.32 -2.46 -1.50
N PRO A 296 14.15 -1.96 -1.13
CA PRO A 296 14.03 -0.61 -0.58
C PRO A 296 14.44 -0.54 0.91
N VAL A 297 14.71 -1.68 1.56
CA VAL A 297 15.09 -1.74 2.97
C VAL A 297 16.58 -1.43 3.12
N LYS A 298 16.91 -0.45 3.99
CA LYS A 298 18.29 -0.11 4.37
C LYS A 298 18.91 -1.29 5.13
N GLU A 299 19.80 -2.03 4.48
CA GLU A 299 20.48 -3.16 5.10
C GLU A 299 21.43 -2.67 6.20
N THR A 300 21.05 -2.81 7.48
CA THR A 300 22.03 -2.82 8.57
C THR A 300 22.82 -4.10 8.46
N THR A 301 24.12 -3.99 8.20
CA THR A 301 25.06 -5.10 8.04
C THR A 301 24.98 -6.10 9.20
N THR A 302 24.19 -7.14 9.03
CA THR A 302 24.36 -8.45 9.65
C THR A 302 23.85 -9.45 8.64
N THR A 303 24.78 -9.99 7.85
CA THR A 303 24.55 -11.08 6.91
C THR A 303 24.28 -12.35 7.71
N THR A 304 23.07 -12.46 8.24
CA THR A 304 22.53 -13.71 8.78
C THR A 304 21.03 -13.69 8.52
N PRO A 305 20.48 -14.67 7.80
CA PRO A 305 19.04 -14.74 7.60
C PRO A 305 18.36 -14.82 8.97
N VAL A 306 17.53 -13.83 9.28
CA VAL A 306 16.60 -13.92 10.41
C VAL A 306 15.56 -14.97 10.03
N THR A 307 15.78 -16.17 10.56
CA THR A 307 14.91 -17.35 10.50
C THR A 307 14.99 -18.16 9.19
N ALA A 308 15.92 -19.12 9.16
CA ALA A 308 15.86 -20.25 8.24
C ALA A 308 14.62 -21.12 8.56
N ARG A 309 13.50 -20.90 7.86
CA ARG A 309 12.34 -21.81 7.93
C ARG A 309 11.49 -21.82 6.66
N THR A 310 12.13 -21.90 5.50
CA THR A 310 11.45 -22.21 4.22
C THR A 310 12.28 -23.22 3.44
N SER A 311 12.24 -24.48 3.89
CA SER A 311 12.71 -25.63 3.11
C SER A 311 11.61 -26.68 3.07
N ARG A 312 10.55 -26.41 2.29
CA ARG A 312 9.70 -27.45 1.71
C ARG A 312 8.79 -26.84 0.64
N VAL A 313 9.30 -26.79 -0.58
CA VAL A 313 8.46 -26.85 -1.78
C VAL A 313 8.89 -28.11 -2.52
N SER A 314 7.98 -29.08 -2.53
CA SER A 314 8.18 -30.46 -3.00
C SER A 314 8.49 -30.53 -4.51
N SER A 315 9.48 -31.35 -4.88
CA SER A 315 9.67 -31.85 -6.25
C SER A 315 9.25 -33.32 -6.31
N PRO A 316 8.42 -33.77 -7.28
CA PRO A 316 8.29 -35.17 -7.61
C PRO A 316 9.17 -35.47 -8.83
N ALA A 317 10.38 -35.97 -8.60
CA ALA A 317 11.22 -36.53 -9.67
C ALA A 317 11.35 -38.04 -9.46
N THR A 318 10.66 -38.76 -10.34
CA THR A 318 10.78 -40.19 -10.58
C THR A 318 12.24 -40.58 -10.82
N THR A 319 12.79 -41.49 -10.02
CA THR A 319 13.94 -42.31 -10.44
C THR A 319 13.76 -43.71 -9.91
N ARG A 320 13.55 -44.63 -10.85
CA ARG A 320 13.46 -46.07 -10.66
C ARG A 320 14.89 -46.60 -10.48
N VAL A 321 15.23 -47.15 -9.32
CA VAL A 321 16.48 -47.91 -9.10
C VAL A 321 16.14 -49.28 -8.53
N THR A 322 16.52 -50.31 -9.27
CA THR A 322 16.45 -51.74 -8.91
C THR A 322 17.41 -52.10 -7.77
N PRO A 323 17.09 -53.10 -6.93
CA PRO A 323 17.89 -53.43 -5.75
C PRO A 323 19.07 -54.34 -6.13
N GLY A 324 20.30 -53.86 -5.90
CA GLY A 324 21.52 -54.67 -5.91
C GLY A 324 22.01 -54.89 -4.48
N TRP A 325 21.93 -56.13 -4.02
CA TRP A 325 22.51 -56.58 -2.76
C TRP A 325 24.04 -56.54 -2.83
N HIS A 326 24.72 -56.06 -1.79
CA HIS A 326 25.90 -56.73 -1.23
C HIS A 326 26.21 -56.23 0.19
N ARG A 327 26.23 -57.18 1.14
CA ARG A 327 26.90 -57.09 2.43
C ARG A 327 28.41 -57.03 2.19
N THR A 328 29.16 -56.37 3.08
CA THR A 328 30.24 -56.97 3.89
C THR A 328 30.66 -55.98 5.01
N ARG A 329 30.82 -56.53 6.22
CA ARG A 329 31.40 -55.90 7.42
C ARG A 329 32.92 -55.79 7.27
N VAL A 330 33.56 -54.75 7.82
CA VAL A 330 34.20 -54.66 9.15
C VAL A 330 34.43 -53.18 9.42
#